data_AF-A0A0L8GKZ8-F1
#
_entry.id   AF-A0A0L8GKZ8-F1
#
_cell.length_a   1.000
_cell.length_b   1.000
_cell.length_c   1.000
_cell.angle_alpha   90.00
_cell.angle_beta   90.00
_cell.angle_gamma   90.00
#
_symmetry.space_group_name_H-M   'P 1'
#
loop_
_entity.id
_entity.type
_entity.pdbx_description
1 polymer ?
#
loop_
_entity_poly.entity_id
_entity_poly.type
_entity_poly.pdbx_seq_one_letter_code
_entity_poly.pdbx_strand_id
1 'polypeptide(L)'
;DPCDGFICSDQTVCLLDDKRKPVCRCNLMCSLDIATVCGTDGITYSNDCYLRTEACKSQRDIKVYHHGSCKNPPPGLVQDEDVKKLERKLRTTKYYFVIPNLSGE
;
A
#
# COMPACT_ATOMS: atom_id res chain seq x y z
N ASP A 1 15.51 28.72 -17.17
CA ASP A 1 15.87 27.29 -17.15
C ASP A 1 15.01 26.58 -18.20
N PRO A 2 15.44 25.56 -18.95
CA PRO A 2 14.60 24.94 -20.01
C PRO A 2 13.37 24.19 -19.45
N CYS A 3 13.34 23.91 -18.15
CA CYS A 3 12.17 23.42 -17.44
C CYS A 3 11.30 24.54 -16.84
N ASP A 4 11.70 25.82 -16.99
CA ASP A 4 10.93 26.97 -16.54
C ASP A 4 9.68 27.12 -17.42
N GLY A 5 8.50 26.79 -16.87
CA GLY A 5 7.23 26.76 -17.59
C GLY A 5 6.89 25.43 -18.29
N PHE A 6 7.72 24.38 -18.12
CA PHE A 6 7.42 23.05 -18.67
C PHE A 6 6.61 22.22 -17.66
N ILE A 7 5.35 21.94 -17.98
CA ILE A 7 4.41 21.25 -17.08
C ILE A 7 4.45 19.74 -17.35
N CYS A 8 4.76 18.96 -16.31
CA CYS A 8 4.71 17.51 -16.31
C CYS A 8 3.48 16.98 -15.55
N SER A 9 3.12 15.71 -15.77
CA SER A 9 2.01 15.05 -15.08
C SER A 9 2.33 14.79 -13.60
N ASP A 10 1.32 14.55 -12.76
CA ASP A 10 1.34 14.48 -11.27
C ASP A 10 2.34 13.49 -10.61
N GLN A 11 3.11 12.75 -11.42
CA GLN A 11 4.07 11.73 -11.00
C GLN A 11 5.43 11.87 -11.71
N THR A 12 5.61 12.93 -12.49
CA THR A 12 6.80 13.18 -13.30
C THR A 12 7.34 14.58 -13.07
N VAL A 13 8.65 14.73 -13.12
CA VAL A 13 9.37 15.99 -12.98
C VAL A 13 10.07 16.32 -14.29
N CYS A 14 10.19 17.61 -14.58
CA CYS A 14 10.96 18.05 -15.72
C CYS A 14 12.46 17.89 -15.42
N LEU A 15 13.13 17.08 -16.24
CA LEU A 15 14.58 16.92 -16.24
C LEU A 15 15.11 17.26 -17.63
N LEU A 16 16.39 17.62 -17.71
CA LEU A 16 17.04 17.87 -18.99
C LEU A 16 17.71 16.58 -19.49
N ASP A 17 17.46 16.24 -20.76
CA ASP A 17 18.14 15.13 -21.44
C ASP A 17 19.57 15.52 -21.89
N ASP A 18 20.35 14.61 -22.48
CA ASP A 18 21.74 14.87 -22.94
C ASP A 18 21.83 16.04 -23.92
N LYS A 19 20.73 16.32 -24.64
CA LYS A 19 20.60 17.45 -25.57
C LYS A 19 20.07 18.72 -24.92
N ARG A 20 20.03 18.78 -23.58
CA ARG A 20 19.52 19.91 -22.79
C ARG A 20 18.05 20.26 -23.06
N LYS A 21 17.26 19.28 -23.49
CA LYS A 21 15.82 19.41 -23.78
C LYS A 21 14.99 19.00 -22.57
N PRO A 22 13.90 19.71 -22.23
CA PRO A 22 13.01 19.34 -21.15
C PRO A 22 12.29 18.03 -21.49
N VAL A 23 12.37 17.06 -20.58
CA VAL A 23 11.70 15.76 -20.66
C VAL A 23 11.04 15.45 -19.32
N CYS A 24 9.80 14.96 -19.34
CA CYS A 24 9.15 14.47 -18.14
C CYS A 24 9.66 13.06 -17.82
N ARG A 25 10.26 12.89 -16.65
CA ARG A 25 10.70 11.59 -16.14
C ARG A 25 10.17 11.38 -14.73
N CYS A 26 10.10 10.12 -14.30
CA CYS A 26 9.73 9.80 -12.92
C CYS A 26 10.63 10.55 -11.96
N ASN A 27 10.04 11.17 -10.94
CA ASN A 27 10.85 11.75 -9.88
C ASN A 27 11.52 10.61 -9.10
N LEU A 28 12.85 10.55 -9.14
CA LEU A 28 13.63 9.57 -8.37
C LEU A 28 14.27 10.19 -7.12
N MET A 29 14.10 11.50 -6.94
CA MET A 29 14.64 12.26 -5.82
C MET A 29 13.56 12.33 -4.74
N CYS A 30 13.70 11.49 -3.73
CA CYS A 30 12.86 11.49 -2.54
C CYS A 30 13.66 11.89 -1.32
N SER A 31 13.04 12.66 -0.42
CA SER A 31 13.60 12.90 0.91
C SER A 31 13.71 11.58 1.68
N LEU A 32 14.70 11.53 2.58
CA LEU A 32 14.90 10.40 3.49
C LEU A 32 13.95 10.43 4.70
N ASP A 33 13.05 11.42 4.74
CA ASP A 33 12.01 11.50 5.76
C ASP A 33 11.11 10.26 5.69
N ILE A 34 10.97 9.62 6.85
CA ILE A 34 10.16 8.41 7.00
C ILE A 34 8.72 8.86 7.31
N ALA A 35 7.87 8.79 6.30
CA ALA A 35 6.45 9.14 6.39
C ALA A 35 5.64 8.01 5.78
N THR A 36 5.72 6.83 6.40
CA THR A 36 5.20 5.56 5.87
C THR A 36 3.77 5.70 5.36
N VAL A 37 3.48 5.13 4.19
CA VAL A 37 2.14 5.10 3.58
C VAL A 37 1.79 3.70 3.08
N CYS A 38 0.50 3.40 3.05
CA CYS A 38 -0.03 2.21 2.42
C CYS A 38 -0.51 2.56 1.01
N GLY A 39 -0.04 1.83 0.01
CA GLY A 39 -0.49 1.96 -1.37
C GLY A 39 -1.83 1.27 -1.61
N THR A 40 -2.53 1.70 -2.66
CA THR A 40 -3.75 1.04 -3.17
C THR A 40 -3.51 -0.38 -3.68
N ASP A 41 -2.25 -0.75 -3.88
CA ASP A 41 -1.81 -2.10 -4.20
C ASP A 41 -1.54 -2.97 -2.95
N GLY A 42 -1.75 -2.42 -1.75
CA GLY A 42 -1.54 -3.12 -0.49
C GLY A 42 -0.07 -3.19 -0.06
N ILE A 43 0.83 -2.47 -0.72
CA ILE A 43 2.25 -2.42 -0.35
C ILE A 43 2.51 -1.22 0.54
N THR A 44 3.36 -1.42 1.55
CA THR A 44 3.82 -0.32 2.41
C THR A 44 5.05 0.35 1.81
N TYR A 45 4.99 1.67 1.66
CA TYR A 45 6.08 2.49 1.15
C TYR A 45 6.63 3.40 2.25
N SER A 46 7.94 3.64 2.24
CA SER A 46 8.62 4.47 3.25
C SER A 46 8.11 5.92 3.32
N ASN A 47 7.67 6.47 2.17
CA ASN A 47 6.95 7.74 2.07
C ASN A 47 6.15 7.81 0.76
N ASP A 48 5.36 8.88 0.59
CA ASP A 48 4.53 9.10 -0.61
C ASP A 48 5.38 9.27 -1.88
N CYS A 49 6.56 9.87 -1.77
CA CYS A 49 7.47 10.02 -2.90
C CYS A 49 7.96 8.67 -3.43
N TYR A 50 8.34 7.74 -2.55
CA TYR A 50 8.72 6.38 -2.95
C TYR A 50 7.55 5.63 -3.59
N LEU A 51 6.32 5.81 -3.08
CA LEU A 51 5.12 5.27 -3.71
C LEU A 51 4.93 5.81 -5.14
N ARG A 52 4.97 7.14 -5.32
CA ARG A 52 4.84 7.78 -6.65
C ARG A 52 5.95 7.35 -7.61
N THR A 53 7.17 7.22 -7.08
CA THR A 53 8.33 6.74 -7.84
C THR A 53 8.08 5.34 -8.38
N GLU A 54 7.61 4.44 -7.53
CA GLU A 54 7.32 3.06 -7.91
C GLU A 54 6.14 2.99 -8.88
N ALA A 55 5.07 3.75 -8.62
CA ALA A 55 3.93 3.90 -9.53
C ALA A 55 4.39 4.28 -10.95
N CYS A 56 5.26 5.29 -11.04
CA CYS A 56 5.78 5.78 -12.31
C CYS A 56 6.72 4.78 -12.98
N LYS A 57 7.64 4.15 -12.24
CA LYS A 57 8.59 3.14 -12.78
C LYS A 57 7.88 1.89 -13.29
N SER A 58 6.95 1.38 -12.50
CA SER A 58 6.19 0.16 -12.81
C SER A 58 5.03 0.43 -13.77
N GLN A 59 4.80 1.68 -14.18
CA GLN A 59 3.67 2.10 -15.02
C GLN A 59 2.31 1.65 -14.46
N ARG A 60 2.18 1.71 -13.12
CA ARG A 60 0.97 1.32 -12.38
C ARG A 60 0.36 2.55 -11.73
N ASP A 61 -0.97 2.64 -11.73
CA ASP A 61 -1.70 3.68 -10.98
C ASP A 61 -1.76 3.28 -9.49
N ILE A 62 -0.65 3.49 -8.78
CA ILE A 62 -0.57 3.27 -7.33
C ILE A 62 -0.78 4.63 -6.66
N LYS A 63 -1.75 4.70 -5.75
CA LYS A 63 -2.09 5.90 -4.99
C LYS A 63 -1.95 5.59 -3.50
N VAL A 64 -1.83 6.64 -2.69
CA VAL A 64 -1.90 6.49 -1.23
C VAL A 64 -3.32 6.04 -0.89
N TYR A 65 -3.44 4.88 -0.26
CA TYR A 65 -4.69 4.39 0.32
C TYR A 65 -4.90 4.98 1.71
N HIS A 66 -3.88 4.94 2.58
CA HIS A 66 -3.87 5.64 3.86
C HIS A 66 -2.43 5.93 4.33
N HIS A 67 -2.29 6.86 5.28
CA HIS A 67 -1.02 7.12 5.97
C HIS A 67 -0.75 6.02 7.01
N GLY A 68 0.52 5.65 7.18
CA GLY A 68 0.98 4.52 7.99
C GLY A 68 1.14 3.23 7.18
N SER A 69 1.73 2.20 7.79
CA SER A 69 1.94 0.89 7.16
C SER A 69 0.63 0.18 6.83
N CYS A 70 0.58 -0.53 5.71
CA CYS A 70 -0.53 -1.44 5.42
C CYS A 70 -0.66 -2.45 6.57
N LYS A 71 -1.88 -2.65 7.04
CA LYS A 71 -2.16 -3.75 7.96
C LYS A 71 -1.97 -5.04 7.18
N ASN A 72 -1.26 -6.00 7.78
CA ASN A 72 -1.19 -7.34 7.21
C ASN A 72 -2.37 -8.15 7.75
N PRO A 73 -3.16 -8.83 6.90
CA PRO A 73 -3.07 -8.89 5.43
C PRO A 73 -3.53 -7.60 4.72
N PRO A 74 -2.94 -7.25 3.55
CA PRO A 74 -3.22 -5.99 2.85
C PRO A 74 -4.69 -5.83 2.45
N PRO A 75 -5.23 -4.60 2.44
CA PRO A 75 -6.57 -4.35 1.90
C PRO A 75 -6.59 -4.69 0.40
N GLY A 76 -7.35 -5.73 0.03
CA GLY A 76 -7.37 -6.33 -1.31
C GLY A 76 -6.74 -7.73 -1.41
N LEU A 77 -5.94 -8.13 -0.43
CA LEU A 77 -5.40 -9.49 -0.27
C LEU A 77 -6.05 -10.27 0.89
N VAL A 78 -7.02 -9.67 1.57
CA VAL A 78 -7.98 -10.44 2.37
C VAL A 78 -8.93 -11.12 1.39
N GLN A 79 -8.57 -12.31 0.94
CA GLN A 79 -9.56 -13.19 0.34
C GLN A 79 -10.62 -13.48 1.42
N ASP A 80 -11.88 -13.24 1.10
CA ASP A 80 -13.03 -13.56 1.94
C ASP A 80 -13.00 -15.05 2.42
N GLU A 81 -12.37 -15.92 1.63
CA GLU A 81 -12.07 -17.32 1.95
C GLU A 81 -11.20 -17.49 3.21
N ASP A 82 -10.16 -16.67 3.41
CA ASP A 82 -9.27 -16.77 4.57
C ASP A 82 -9.94 -16.30 5.86
N VAL A 83 -10.81 -15.29 5.78
CA VAL A 83 -11.64 -14.82 6.91
C VAL A 83 -12.66 -15.89 7.28
N LYS A 84 -13.38 -16.45 6.31
CA LYS A 84 -14.32 -17.57 6.55
C LYS A 84 -13.63 -18.79 7.13
N LYS A 85 -12.40 -19.09 6.69
CA LYS A 85 -11.59 -20.19 7.23
C LYS A 85 -11.15 -19.92 8.66
N LEU A 86 -10.75 -18.69 8.98
CA LEU A 86 -10.40 -18.27 10.34
C LEU A 86 -11.63 -18.29 11.27
N GLU A 87 -12.78 -17.79 10.82
CA GLU A 87 -14.03 -17.84 11.58
C GLU A 87 -14.54 -19.27 11.79
N ARG A 88 -14.45 -20.14 10.77
CA ARG A 88 -14.76 -21.58 10.93
C ARG A 88 -13.83 -22.23 11.95
N LYS A 89 -12.54 -21.86 11.94
CA LYS A 89 -11.54 -22.34 12.91
C LYS A 89 -11.87 -21.87 14.34
N LEU A 90 -12.24 -20.61 14.52
CA LEU A 90 -12.69 -20.05 15.80
C LEU A 90 -14.00 -20.69 16.31
N ARG A 91 -14.94 -21.05 15.43
CA ARG A 91 -16.15 -21.82 15.79
C ARG A 91 -15.85 -23.24 16.25
N THR A 92 -14.87 -23.91 15.64
CA THR A 92 -14.48 -25.29 16.04
C THR A 92 -13.69 -25.36 17.34
N THR A 93 -13.01 -24.28 17.75
CA THR A 93 -12.14 -24.27 18.95
C THR A 93 -12.87 -23.85 20.23
N LYS A 94 -14.19 -23.63 20.21
CA LYS A 94 -14.93 -23.03 21.33
C LYS A 94 -16.17 -23.81 21.81
N TYR A 95 -16.14 -25.15 21.78
CA TYR A 95 -17.23 -25.98 22.36
C TYR A 95 -16.75 -27.31 23.00
N TYR A 96 -15.60 -27.31 23.68
CA TYR A 96 -15.20 -28.41 24.58
C TYR A 96 -15.25 -28.02 26.08
N PHE A 97 -15.98 -26.95 26.43
CA PHE A 97 -16.35 -26.69 27.83
C PHE A 97 -17.75 -27.27 28.08
N VAL A 98 -17.83 -28.57 28.35
CA VAL A 98 -19.03 -29.21 28.91
C VAL A 98 -18.83 -29.22 30.42
N ILE A 99 -19.47 -28.30 31.14
CA ILE A 99 -19.62 -28.45 32.59
C ILE A 99 -20.69 -29.55 32.78
N PRO A 100 -20.39 -30.66 33.47
CA PRO A 100 -21.40 -31.66 33.76
C PRO A 100 -22.50 -31.01 34.61
N ASN A 101 -23.75 -31.02 34.11
CA ASN A 101 -24.92 -30.67 34.88
C ASN A 101 -24.95 -31.59 36.11
N LEU A 102 -24.85 -31.00 37.30
CA LEU A 102 -25.18 -31.64 38.56
C LEU A 102 -26.67 -31.98 38.54
N SER A 103 -26.96 -33.26 38.76
CA SER A 103 -28.27 -33.82 39.02
C SER A 103 -29.02 -33.00 40.09
N GLY A 104 -30.29 -32.71 39.84
CA GLY A 104 -31.18 -32.05 40.78
C GLY A 104 -32.61 -32.55 40.60
N GLU A 105 -32.85 -33.79 41.02
CA GLU A 105 -34.15 -34.33 41.44
C GLU A 105 -33.95 -35.01 42.79
#